data_AF-I9F3G8-F1
#
_entry.id   AF-I9F3G8-F1
#
_cell.length_a   1.000
_cell.length_b   1.000
_cell.length_c   1.000
_cell.angle_alpha   90.00
_cell.angle_beta   90.00
_cell.angle_gamma   90.00
#
_symmetry.space_group_name_H-M   'P 1'
#
loop_
_entity.id
_entity.type
_entity.pdbx_description
1 polymer ?
#
loop_
_entity_poly.entity_id
_entity_poly.type
_entity_poly.pdbx_seq_one_letter_code
_entity_poly.pdbx_strand_id
1 'polypeptide(L)'
;MITEQFEICNKELCTGCGACAQICALNCILMTADDEGFIYPAIDFNRCISCNKCRKICPVNSPVTKTPSQFYMAWHNSSDVLLKSSSGGIFTSLANYIFEKKGVVFGVAQNPEKVYAYHVAIENADSLDKLRKSKYYQSDTLLVYKEVKNLLAQGRWVLFTGTACQIVALQNVLGNICKDTLVTMDVLCHGITSSKVIRYYLADMENIFGKHIVGFDFRAKTPRFGWAKSTKVRLHFSDNKMYTYSYEEDLFFPGFNKNLFLRESCYHCSYCGTQRVSDFTAADFWGIDRNSVSKEQLYNGISLLLVNTEKGNHIKADLSDVLYTRMVDAENLIPKTSLALTRPCDRPKERDIIFSMFARCGYVETLHKLIPQHFKKVRKKKYITTIIGERGYQLLKMVLHK
;
A
#
# COMPACT_ATOMS: atom_id res chain seq x y z
N MET A 1 28.37 3.90 32.53
CA MET A 1 29.14 3.01 31.64
C MET A 1 28.64 3.26 30.22
N ILE A 2 29.59 3.42 29.32
CA ILE A 2 29.51 4.12 28.04
C ILE A 2 28.25 3.72 27.25
N THR A 3 27.35 4.69 27.09
CA THR A 3 26.26 4.74 26.11
C THR A 3 26.85 4.82 24.70
N GLU A 4 27.58 3.79 24.29
CA GLU A 4 27.81 3.60 22.86
C GLU A 4 26.42 3.44 22.23
N GLN A 5 26.14 4.33 21.29
CA GLN A 5 24.89 4.52 20.57
C GLN A 5 24.32 3.18 20.08
N PHE A 6 23.57 2.48 20.93
CA PHE A 6 22.91 1.25 20.54
C PHE A 6 21.76 1.63 19.60
N GLU A 7 22.00 1.52 18.31
CA GLU A 7 20.99 1.69 17.28
C GLU A 7 20.59 0.32 16.72
N ILE A 8 19.29 0.09 16.56
CA ILE A 8 18.79 -1.15 15.94
C ILE A 8 19.20 -1.19 14.46
N CYS A 9 18.97 -0.09 13.74
CA CYS A 9 19.37 0.16 12.36
C CYS A 9 19.25 1.66 12.07
N ASN A 10 19.91 2.13 11.02
CA ASN A 10 19.82 3.53 10.58
C ASN A 10 18.34 3.97 10.46
N LYS A 11 17.98 5.06 11.16
CA LYS A 11 16.62 5.63 11.17
C LYS A 11 16.02 5.85 9.78
N GLU A 12 16.79 6.37 8.82
CA GLU A 12 16.31 6.66 7.46
C GLU A 12 15.95 5.38 6.70
N LEU A 13 16.61 4.26 7.02
CA LEU A 13 16.38 2.96 6.37
C LEU A 13 15.38 2.07 7.13
N CYS A 14 15.21 2.27 8.45
CA CYS A 14 14.21 1.57 9.26
C CYS A 14 12.87 1.57 8.53
N THR A 15 12.07 0.50 8.51
CA THR A 15 10.77 0.52 7.78
C THR A 15 9.56 0.70 8.71
N GLY A 16 9.81 0.78 10.02
CA GLY A 16 8.75 0.78 11.03
C GLY A 16 7.93 -0.50 11.08
N CYS A 17 8.47 -1.64 10.63
CA CYS A 17 7.75 -2.93 10.59
C CYS A 17 7.47 -3.55 11.96
N GLY A 18 8.12 -3.09 13.04
CA GLY A 18 7.86 -3.58 14.40
C GLY A 18 8.47 -4.95 14.76
N ALA A 19 9.20 -5.61 13.86
CA ALA A 19 9.83 -6.90 14.15
C ALA A 19 10.78 -6.86 15.37
N CYS A 20 11.52 -5.76 15.55
CA CYS A 20 12.38 -5.57 16.71
C CYS A 20 11.61 -5.54 18.04
N ALA A 21 10.45 -4.89 18.07
CA ALA A 21 9.57 -4.86 19.24
C ALA A 21 9.00 -6.25 19.52
N GLN A 22 8.54 -6.94 18.49
CA GLN A 22 7.95 -8.26 18.64
C GLN A 22 8.98 -9.35 19.02
N ILE A 23 10.24 -9.28 18.58
CA ILE A 23 11.24 -10.28 19.00
C ILE A 23 11.78 -10.04 20.42
N CYS A 24 11.51 -8.87 21.01
CA CYS A 24 12.02 -8.51 22.33
C CYS A 24 11.29 -9.30 23.42
N ALA A 25 11.94 -10.31 24.01
CA ALA A 25 11.35 -11.15 25.05
C ALA A 25 10.99 -10.38 26.32
N LEU A 26 11.73 -9.31 26.63
CA LEU A 26 11.50 -8.46 27.80
C LEU A 26 10.55 -7.29 27.51
N ASN A 27 10.03 -7.16 26.29
CA ASN A 27 9.15 -6.05 25.85
C ASN A 27 9.74 -4.66 26.19
N CYS A 28 11.05 -4.48 25.99
CA CYS A 28 11.75 -3.21 26.25
C CYS A 28 11.68 -2.25 25.06
N ILE A 29 11.00 -2.61 23.97
CA ILE A 29 10.96 -1.81 22.75
C ILE A 29 9.49 -1.50 22.44
N LEU A 30 9.15 -0.20 22.41
CA LEU A 30 7.84 0.30 22.01
C LEU A 30 7.95 0.97 20.64
N MET A 31 6.94 0.80 19.79
CA MET A 31 6.87 1.55 18.52
C MET A 31 6.15 2.87 18.78
N THR A 32 6.85 3.99 18.64
CA THR A 32 6.32 5.34 18.89
C THR A 32 6.43 6.21 17.65
N ALA A 33 5.43 7.07 17.43
CA ALA A 33 5.48 8.04 16.34
C ALA A 33 6.54 9.11 16.60
N ASP A 34 7.23 9.54 15.55
CA ASP A 34 8.07 10.74 15.58
C ASP A 34 7.29 12.01 15.22
N ASP A 35 7.99 13.14 15.08
CA ASP A 35 7.39 14.43 14.76
C ASP A 35 6.72 14.46 13.38
N GLU A 36 7.08 13.56 12.46
CA GLU A 36 6.43 13.41 11.16
C GLU A 36 5.26 12.42 11.21
N GLY A 37 5.08 11.73 12.33
CA GLY A 37 4.02 10.75 12.59
C GLY A 37 4.34 9.34 12.12
N PHE A 38 5.58 9.04 11.74
CA PHE A 38 6.00 7.69 11.38
C PHE A 38 6.46 6.92 12.63
N ILE A 39 6.15 5.63 12.72
CA ILE A 39 6.52 4.84 13.90
C ILE A 39 7.97 4.31 13.83
N TYR A 40 8.68 4.46 14.95
CA TYR A 40 10.07 4.03 15.18
C TYR A 40 10.21 3.31 16.52
N PRO A 41 11.19 2.41 16.67
CA PRO A 41 11.43 1.74 17.94
C PRO A 41 12.07 2.69 18.97
N ALA A 42 11.44 2.83 20.13
CA ALA A 42 12.00 3.44 21.33
C ALA A 42 12.37 2.34 22.33
N ILE A 43 13.61 2.34 22.82
CA ILE A 43 14.16 1.30 23.68
C ILE A 43 14.25 1.81 25.12
N ASP A 44 13.68 1.05 26.06
CA ASP A 44 13.92 1.19 27.49
C ASP A 44 15.24 0.47 27.85
N PHE A 45 16.31 1.26 27.97
CA PHE A 45 17.64 0.75 28.30
C PHE A 45 17.78 0.25 29.74
N ASN A 46 16.90 0.63 30.67
CA ASN A 46 16.94 0.13 32.04
C ASN A 46 16.51 -1.34 32.12
N ARG A 47 15.65 -1.77 31.19
CA ARG A 47 15.18 -3.17 31.09
C ARG A 47 15.93 -3.98 30.05
N CYS A 48 16.63 -3.32 29.12
CA CYS A 48 17.31 -4.01 28.02
C CYS A 48 18.56 -4.76 28.51
N ILE A 49 18.61 -6.06 28.23
CA ILE A 49 19.78 -6.91 28.53
C ILE A 49 20.79 -7.00 27.37
N SER A 50 20.70 -6.11 26.38
CA SER A 50 21.63 -6.04 25.24
C SER A 50 21.84 -7.36 24.46
N CYS A 51 20.82 -8.22 24.38
CA CYS A 51 20.90 -9.53 23.71
C CYS A 51 21.05 -9.48 22.17
N ASN A 52 21.01 -8.28 21.56
CA ASN A 52 21.16 -8.03 20.12
C ASN A 52 20.14 -8.70 19.17
N LYS A 53 19.10 -9.38 19.68
CA LYS A 53 18.07 -10.04 18.85
C LYS A 53 17.33 -9.08 17.93
N CYS A 54 17.00 -7.87 18.42
CA CYS A 54 16.33 -6.83 17.64
C CYS A 54 17.15 -6.36 16.42
N ARG A 55 18.48 -6.28 16.53
CA ARG A 55 19.38 -5.93 15.43
C ARG A 55 19.44 -7.06 14.39
N LYS A 56 19.59 -8.30 14.85
CA LYS A 56 19.69 -9.48 13.98
C LYS A 56 18.44 -9.72 13.14
N ILE A 57 17.26 -9.46 13.71
CA ILE A 57 15.96 -9.67 13.03
C ILE A 57 15.59 -8.52 12.09
N CYS A 58 16.23 -7.35 12.22
CA CYS A 58 15.83 -6.15 11.51
C CYS A 58 16.05 -6.33 10.00
N PRO A 59 15.01 -6.17 9.16
CA PRO A 59 15.14 -6.33 7.71
C PRO A 59 16.16 -5.41 7.04
N VAL A 60 16.54 -4.29 7.69
CA VAL A 60 17.56 -3.36 7.20
C VAL A 60 18.97 -3.95 7.33
N ASN A 61 19.19 -4.80 8.32
CA ASN A 61 20.50 -5.37 8.63
C ASN A 61 20.66 -6.79 8.08
N SER A 62 19.58 -7.39 7.57
CA SER A 62 19.57 -8.78 7.12
C SER A 62 19.61 -8.84 5.59
N PRO A 63 20.40 -9.76 5.00
CA PRO A 63 20.30 -10.04 3.57
C PRO A 63 18.91 -10.58 3.25
N VAL A 64 18.41 -10.27 2.06
CA VAL A 64 17.07 -10.65 1.62
C VAL A 64 17.20 -11.48 0.35
N THR A 65 16.79 -12.74 0.42
CA THR A 65 16.67 -13.58 -0.77
C THR A 65 15.46 -13.12 -1.58
N LYS A 66 15.69 -12.85 -2.87
CA LYS A 66 14.64 -12.51 -3.82
C LYS A 66 14.61 -13.53 -4.94
N THR A 67 13.43 -13.83 -5.47
CA THR A 67 13.25 -14.77 -6.57
C THR A 67 12.77 -14.05 -7.83
N PRO A 68 13.23 -14.45 -9.02
CA PRO A 68 12.65 -13.99 -10.29
C PRO A 68 11.15 -14.31 -10.34
N SER A 69 10.37 -13.39 -10.92
CA SER A 69 8.92 -13.51 -10.95
C SER A 69 8.41 -13.81 -12.35
N GLN A 70 7.32 -14.57 -12.42
CA GLN A 70 6.51 -14.70 -13.62
C GLN A 70 5.38 -13.67 -13.58
N PHE A 71 5.11 -13.01 -14.70
CA PHE A 71 4.19 -11.89 -14.78
C PHE A 71 2.89 -12.30 -15.48
N TYR A 72 1.77 -11.94 -14.86
CA TYR A 72 0.44 -12.27 -15.34
C TYR A 72 -0.47 -11.04 -15.29
N MET A 73 -1.24 -10.85 -16.36
CA MET A 73 -2.51 -10.16 -16.26
C MET A 73 -3.48 -11.04 -15.49
N ALA A 74 -4.19 -10.50 -14.51
CA ALA A 74 -5.12 -11.30 -13.72
C ALA A 74 -6.34 -10.53 -13.21
N TRP A 75 -7.48 -11.22 -13.14
CA TRP A 75 -8.69 -10.75 -12.47
C TRP A 75 -9.60 -11.90 -12.03
N HIS A 76 -10.40 -11.66 -10.99
CA HIS A 76 -11.41 -12.59 -10.51
C HIS A 76 -12.60 -12.67 -11.48
N ASN A 77 -13.18 -13.85 -11.65
CA ASN A 77 -14.32 -14.08 -12.54
C ASN A 77 -15.67 -13.51 -12.03
N SER A 78 -15.70 -12.92 -10.83
CA SER A 78 -16.92 -12.37 -10.22
C SER A 78 -16.90 -10.85 -10.29
N SER A 79 -17.88 -10.27 -10.97
CA SER A 79 -18.06 -8.82 -11.06
C SER A 79 -18.21 -8.17 -9.68
N ASP A 80 -18.95 -8.80 -8.76
CA ASP A 80 -19.13 -8.32 -7.39
C ASP A 80 -17.80 -8.24 -6.63
N VAL A 81 -16.94 -9.26 -6.76
CA VAL A 81 -15.61 -9.25 -6.17
C VAL A 81 -14.76 -8.13 -6.78
N LEU A 82 -14.81 -7.94 -8.10
CA LEU A 82 -14.07 -6.88 -8.78
C LEU A 82 -14.51 -5.50 -8.31
N LEU A 83 -15.82 -5.25 -8.20
CA LEU A 83 -16.36 -3.96 -7.77
C LEU A 83 -16.02 -3.63 -6.32
N LYS A 84 -15.97 -4.63 -5.43
CA LYS A 84 -15.54 -4.45 -4.02
C LYS A 84 -14.01 -4.36 -3.85
N SER A 85 -13.24 -4.75 -4.87
CA SER A 85 -11.77 -4.74 -4.84
C SER A 85 -11.17 -3.45 -5.39
N SER A 86 -9.94 -3.10 -4.99
CA SER A 86 -9.23 -1.95 -5.60
C SER A 86 -8.82 -2.18 -7.05
N SER A 87 -8.60 -3.44 -7.45
CA SER A 87 -8.13 -3.83 -8.79
C SER A 87 -8.79 -5.15 -9.21
N GLY A 88 -8.03 -6.11 -9.76
CA GLY A 88 -8.51 -7.41 -10.26
C GLY A 88 -8.92 -8.45 -9.20
N GLY A 89 -8.95 -8.12 -7.91
CA GLY A 89 -9.53 -9.03 -6.90
C GLY A 89 -8.66 -10.21 -6.45
N ILE A 90 -7.36 -10.23 -6.78
CA ILE A 90 -6.40 -11.30 -6.40
C ILE A 90 -6.42 -11.62 -4.90
N PHE A 91 -6.44 -10.60 -4.05
CA PHE A 91 -6.49 -10.77 -2.60
C PHE A 91 -7.69 -11.62 -2.16
N THR A 92 -8.85 -11.41 -2.77
CA THR A 92 -10.06 -12.17 -2.43
C THR A 92 -9.89 -13.64 -2.81
N SER A 93 -9.35 -13.92 -4.00
CA SER A 93 -9.10 -15.31 -4.44
C SER A 93 -8.19 -16.05 -3.47
N LEU A 94 -7.06 -15.43 -3.06
CA LEU A 94 -6.13 -16.04 -2.10
C LEU A 94 -6.74 -16.17 -0.70
N ALA A 95 -7.51 -15.20 -0.25
CA ALA A 95 -8.16 -15.27 1.06
C ALA A 95 -9.17 -16.42 1.14
N ASN A 96 -10.01 -16.57 0.11
CA ASN A 96 -10.99 -17.66 0.03
C ASN A 96 -10.32 -19.04 0.00
N TYR A 97 -9.23 -19.18 -0.76
CA TYR A 97 -8.41 -20.39 -0.78
C TYR A 97 -7.91 -20.80 0.63
N ILE A 98 -7.57 -19.83 1.47
CA ILE A 98 -7.17 -20.10 2.86
C ILE A 98 -8.36 -20.44 3.75
N PHE A 99 -9.51 -19.78 3.58
CA PHE A 99 -10.70 -20.08 4.35
C PHE A 99 -11.24 -21.50 4.08
N GLU A 100 -11.15 -21.97 2.83
CA GLU A 100 -11.49 -23.37 2.47
C GLU A 100 -10.63 -24.38 3.23
N LYS A 101 -9.39 -24.01 3.57
CA LYS A 101 -8.47 -24.80 4.40
C LYS A 101 -8.62 -24.54 5.90
N LYS A 102 -9.70 -23.86 6.32
CA LYS A 102 -9.96 -23.41 7.70
C LYS A 102 -8.80 -22.62 8.29
N GLY A 103 -8.10 -21.86 7.44
CA GLY A 103 -6.94 -21.06 7.80
C GLY A 103 -7.28 -19.64 8.23
N VAL A 104 -6.23 -18.83 8.41
CA VAL A 104 -6.31 -17.46 8.91
C VAL A 104 -5.71 -16.48 7.90
N VAL A 105 -6.38 -15.37 7.64
CA VAL A 105 -5.91 -14.33 6.73
C VAL A 105 -5.54 -13.09 7.54
N PHE A 106 -4.29 -12.64 7.40
CA PHE A 106 -3.81 -11.38 7.96
C PHE A 106 -3.73 -10.30 6.88
N GLY A 107 -4.28 -9.14 7.17
CA GLY A 107 -4.20 -7.97 6.30
C GLY A 107 -4.49 -6.69 7.06
N VAL A 108 -4.66 -5.58 6.34
CA VAL A 108 -4.78 -4.25 6.96
C VAL A 108 -6.22 -3.80 7.07
N ALA A 109 -6.68 -3.65 8.31
CA ALA A 109 -7.90 -2.92 8.66
C ALA A 109 -7.59 -1.44 8.87
N GLN A 110 -8.64 -0.62 8.88
CA GLN A 110 -8.55 0.80 9.14
C GLN A 110 -9.67 1.23 10.09
N ASN A 111 -9.32 2.02 11.11
CA ASN A 111 -10.24 2.85 11.87
C ASN A 111 -10.16 4.29 11.30
N PRO A 112 -11.18 4.75 10.56
CA PRO A 112 -11.15 6.06 9.92
C PRO A 112 -11.23 7.21 10.93
N GLU A 113 -12.04 7.10 11.99
CA GLU A 113 -12.19 8.13 13.03
C GLU A 113 -10.86 8.45 13.71
N LYS A 114 -10.07 7.41 14.03
CA LYS A 114 -8.75 7.56 14.66
C LYS A 114 -7.62 7.78 13.66
N VAL A 115 -7.90 7.69 12.36
CA VAL A 115 -6.90 7.72 11.27
C VAL A 115 -5.79 6.70 11.53
N TYR A 116 -6.20 5.46 11.81
CA TYR A 116 -5.32 4.38 12.26
C TYR A 116 -5.49 3.15 11.38
N ALA A 117 -4.41 2.72 10.74
CA ALA A 117 -4.35 1.46 10.00
C ALA A 117 -3.56 0.44 10.80
N TYR A 118 -4.02 -0.80 10.83
CA TYR A 118 -3.40 -1.86 11.62
C TYR A 118 -3.62 -3.22 10.97
N HIS A 119 -2.65 -4.11 11.17
CA HIS A 119 -2.77 -5.50 10.77
C HIS A 119 -3.67 -6.27 11.74
N VAL A 120 -4.56 -7.11 11.19
CA VAL A 120 -5.47 -7.95 11.96
C VAL A 120 -5.73 -9.26 11.23
N ALA A 121 -6.05 -10.31 11.99
CA ALA A 121 -6.47 -11.62 11.48
C ALA A 121 -7.98 -11.70 11.27
N ILE A 122 -8.39 -12.43 10.24
CA ILE A 122 -9.77 -12.86 10.00
C ILE A 122 -9.77 -14.35 9.61
N GLU A 123 -10.87 -15.05 9.89
CA GLU A 123 -11.01 -16.49 9.62
C GLU A 123 -12.22 -16.82 8.73
N ASN A 124 -12.91 -15.81 8.20
CA ASN A 124 -14.08 -16.00 7.33
C ASN A 124 -14.23 -14.89 6.29
N ALA A 125 -14.96 -15.23 5.23
CA ALA A 125 -15.24 -14.35 4.10
C ALA A 125 -16.10 -13.12 4.48
N ASP A 126 -16.99 -13.25 5.47
CA ASP A 126 -17.86 -12.14 5.92
C ASP A 126 -17.06 -10.96 6.49
N SER A 127 -15.88 -11.24 7.04
CA SER A 127 -14.96 -10.22 7.56
C SER A 127 -14.00 -9.67 6.50
N LEU A 128 -14.04 -10.14 5.26
CA LEU A 128 -13.06 -9.79 4.23
C LEU A 128 -13.10 -8.31 3.84
N ASP A 129 -14.28 -7.69 3.86
CA ASP A 129 -14.44 -6.27 3.55
C ASP A 129 -13.64 -5.36 4.49
N LYS A 130 -13.32 -5.82 5.72
CA LYS A 130 -12.43 -5.10 6.66
C LYS A 130 -11.02 -4.91 6.10
N LEU A 131 -10.53 -5.90 5.33
CA LEU A 131 -9.17 -5.95 4.81
C LEU A 131 -9.06 -5.45 3.37
N ARG A 132 -10.18 -5.38 2.64
CA ARG A 132 -10.22 -4.90 1.26
C ARG A 132 -9.83 -3.43 1.13
N LYS A 133 -9.54 -3.07 -0.12
CA LYS A 133 -9.08 -1.76 -0.57
C LYS A 133 -7.69 -1.37 -0.06
N SER A 134 -7.06 -0.46 -0.77
CA SER A 134 -5.73 0.07 -0.44
C SER A 134 -5.78 1.05 0.73
N LYS A 135 -4.77 1.02 1.58
CA LYS A 135 -4.48 2.03 2.61
C LYS A 135 -3.09 2.60 2.34
N TYR A 136 -3.00 3.90 2.06
CA TYR A 136 -1.76 4.56 1.56
C TYR A 136 -0.88 5.16 2.67
N TYR A 137 -1.13 4.78 3.92
CA TYR A 137 -0.38 5.23 5.09
C TYR A 137 0.01 4.05 5.98
N GLN A 138 0.99 4.27 6.85
CA GLN A 138 1.62 3.22 7.65
C GLN A 138 0.61 2.41 8.46
N SER A 139 0.65 1.08 8.33
CA SER A 139 -0.08 0.18 9.22
C SER A 139 0.78 -0.25 10.40
N ASP A 140 0.17 -0.29 11.58
CA ASP A 140 0.77 -0.89 12.78
C ASP A 140 0.68 -2.41 12.69
N THR A 141 1.79 -3.11 12.93
CA THR A 141 1.85 -4.57 12.89
C THR A 141 1.51 -5.21 14.23
N LEU A 142 1.31 -4.43 15.30
CA LEU A 142 0.89 -4.90 16.63
C LEU A 142 1.69 -6.14 17.08
N LEU A 143 1.05 -7.30 17.22
CA LEU A 143 1.66 -8.58 17.58
C LEU A 143 1.55 -9.64 16.47
N VAL A 144 1.19 -9.25 15.25
CA VAL A 144 0.79 -10.21 14.22
C VAL A 144 1.88 -11.19 13.79
N TYR A 145 3.17 -10.83 13.89
CA TYR A 145 4.24 -11.78 13.55
C TYR A 145 4.36 -12.90 14.59
N LYS A 146 4.13 -12.59 15.88
CA LYS A 146 4.03 -13.62 16.94
C LYS A 146 2.81 -14.50 16.74
N GLU A 147 1.66 -13.91 16.39
CA GLU A 147 0.42 -14.66 16.15
C GLU A 147 0.57 -15.63 14.97
N VAL A 148 1.10 -15.16 13.84
CA VAL A 148 1.41 -16.01 12.67
C VAL A 148 2.34 -17.15 13.08
N LYS A 149 3.41 -16.87 13.84
CA LYS A 149 4.35 -17.88 14.31
C LYS A 149 3.65 -18.99 15.11
N ASN A 150 2.75 -18.61 16.02
CA ASN A 150 2.00 -19.56 16.84
C ASN A 150 1.02 -20.40 16.02
N LEU A 151 0.32 -19.80 15.05
CA LEU A 151 -0.60 -20.50 14.17
C LEU A 151 0.10 -21.53 13.28
N LEU A 152 1.26 -21.17 12.72
CA LEU A 152 2.07 -22.09 11.91
C LEU A 152 2.60 -23.26 12.74
N ALA A 153 3.01 -23.02 14.00
CA ALA A 153 3.41 -24.09 14.91
C ALA A 153 2.26 -25.08 15.24
N GLN A 154 1.01 -24.66 15.07
CA GLN A 154 -0.19 -25.50 15.21
C GLN A 154 -0.61 -26.15 13.88
N GLY A 155 0.16 -25.97 12.80
CA GLY A 155 -0.17 -26.49 11.47
C GLY A 155 -1.34 -25.77 10.78
N ARG A 156 -1.76 -24.60 11.27
CA ARG A 156 -2.82 -23.81 10.63
C ARG A 156 -2.31 -23.22 9.31
N TRP A 157 -3.18 -23.17 8.32
CA TRP A 157 -2.95 -22.39 7.10
C TRP A 157 -3.04 -20.90 7.39
N VAL A 158 -2.10 -20.12 6.85
CA VAL A 158 -2.04 -18.68 7.04
C VAL A 158 -1.77 -17.99 5.71
N LEU A 159 -2.58 -17.00 5.33
CA LEU A 159 -2.18 -16.00 4.35
C LEU A 159 -1.78 -14.72 5.08
N PHE A 160 -0.54 -14.29 4.90
CA PHE A 160 -0.07 -12.99 5.39
C PHE A 160 0.06 -12.00 4.25
N THR A 161 -0.63 -10.87 4.35
CA THR A 161 -0.59 -9.79 3.36
C THR A 161 -0.03 -8.50 3.92
N GLY A 162 0.73 -7.77 3.10
CA GLY A 162 1.31 -6.50 3.50
C GLY A 162 2.18 -5.89 2.43
N THR A 163 3.11 -5.03 2.83
CA THR A 163 4.20 -4.56 1.96
C THR A 163 5.37 -5.53 2.01
N ALA A 164 6.24 -5.53 1.00
CA ALA A 164 7.40 -6.41 0.95
C ALA A 164 8.30 -6.29 2.20
N CYS A 165 8.49 -5.09 2.75
CA CYS A 165 9.25 -4.90 3.98
C CYS A 165 8.59 -5.57 5.21
N GLN A 166 7.26 -5.63 5.26
CA GLN A 166 6.51 -6.35 6.29
C GLN A 166 6.57 -7.88 6.08
N ILE A 167 6.61 -8.36 4.82
CA ILE A 167 6.82 -9.79 4.54
C ILE A 167 8.20 -10.24 5.02
N VAL A 168 9.25 -9.47 4.74
CA VAL A 168 10.61 -9.81 5.21
C VAL A 168 10.70 -9.74 6.73
N ALA A 169 10.07 -8.75 7.36
CA ALA A 169 9.97 -8.68 8.81
C ALA A 169 9.32 -9.95 9.42
N LEU A 170 8.22 -10.43 8.85
CA LEU A 170 7.60 -11.69 9.24
C LEU A 170 8.56 -12.87 9.04
N GLN A 171 9.13 -13.01 7.83
CA GLN A 171 10.06 -14.09 7.47
C GLN A 171 11.22 -14.21 8.46
N ASN A 172 11.80 -13.07 8.85
CA ASN A 172 12.86 -13.00 9.84
C ASN A 172 12.37 -13.49 11.21
N VAL A 173 11.24 -12.98 11.72
CA VAL A 173 10.66 -13.39 13.03
C VAL A 173 10.33 -14.88 13.09
N LEU A 174 9.88 -15.46 11.97
CA LEU A 174 9.59 -16.90 11.87
C LEU A 174 10.86 -17.75 11.93
N GLY A 175 11.99 -17.26 11.42
CA GLY A 175 13.25 -17.99 11.37
C GLY A 175 13.09 -19.32 10.65
N ASN A 176 13.46 -20.42 11.32
CA ASN A 176 13.50 -21.78 10.78
C ASN A 176 12.24 -22.61 11.03
N ILE A 177 11.14 -22.00 11.50
CA ILE A 177 9.86 -22.73 11.65
C ILE A 177 9.37 -23.16 10.25
N CYS A 178 8.69 -24.32 10.19
CA CYS A 178 8.05 -24.80 8.97
C CYS A 178 7.08 -23.76 8.39
N LYS A 179 7.21 -23.47 7.09
CA LYS A 179 6.44 -22.42 6.39
C LYS A 179 5.56 -23.01 5.28
N ASP A 180 5.34 -24.31 5.28
CA ASP A 180 4.59 -25.01 4.22
C ASP A 180 3.13 -24.53 4.15
N THR A 181 2.54 -24.26 5.32
CA THR A 181 1.17 -23.74 5.45
C THR A 181 1.09 -22.21 5.46
N LEU A 182 2.21 -21.50 5.24
CA LEU A 182 2.24 -20.05 5.09
C LEU A 182 2.16 -19.66 3.62
N VAL A 183 1.22 -18.83 3.25
CA VAL A 183 1.15 -18.13 1.96
C VAL A 183 1.42 -16.65 2.20
N THR A 184 2.25 -16.04 1.37
CA THR A 184 2.57 -14.61 1.49
C THR A 184 2.17 -13.85 0.23
N MET A 185 1.55 -12.70 0.40
CA MET A 185 1.27 -11.77 -0.70
C MET A 185 1.69 -10.36 -0.32
N ASP A 186 2.61 -9.76 -1.07
CA ASP A 186 2.84 -8.32 -0.95
C ASP A 186 2.10 -7.50 -2.01
N VAL A 187 1.78 -6.26 -1.67
CA VAL A 187 1.34 -5.27 -2.65
C VAL A 187 2.56 -4.59 -3.27
N LEU A 188 2.54 -4.37 -4.58
CA LEU A 188 3.55 -3.56 -5.23
C LEU A 188 3.42 -2.12 -4.74
N CYS A 189 4.33 -1.74 -3.84
CA CYS A 189 4.23 -0.54 -3.05
C CYS A 189 4.99 0.61 -3.70
N HIS A 190 4.32 1.75 -3.89
CA HIS A 190 4.94 3.03 -4.27
C HIS A 190 5.72 3.65 -3.10
N GLY A 191 5.18 3.49 -1.90
CA GLY A 191 5.61 4.11 -0.66
C GLY A 191 4.40 4.31 0.25
N ILE A 192 4.65 4.78 1.47
CA ILE A 192 3.61 5.08 2.45
C ILE A 192 3.80 6.47 3.05
N THR A 193 2.71 7.10 3.45
CA THR A 193 2.74 8.31 4.28
C THR A 193 2.39 8.00 5.75
N SER A 194 2.41 9.00 6.62
CA SER A 194 2.05 8.87 8.03
C SER A 194 0.58 9.21 8.27
N SER A 195 0.01 8.69 9.36
CA SER A 195 -1.33 9.11 9.81
C SER A 195 -1.42 10.62 10.06
N LYS A 196 -0.30 11.29 10.38
CA LYS A 196 -0.26 12.74 10.59
C LYS A 196 -0.58 13.51 9.30
N VAL A 197 -0.07 13.07 8.15
CA VAL A 197 -0.40 13.66 6.85
C VAL A 197 -1.88 13.47 6.52
N ILE A 198 -2.44 12.29 6.81
CA ILE A 198 -3.87 12.03 6.60
C ILE A 198 -4.72 12.94 7.49
N ARG A 199 -4.34 13.16 8.75
CA ARG A 199 -5.06 14.11 9.64
C ARG A 199 -5.05 15.53 9.10
N TYR A 200 -3.90 16.04 8.63
CA TYR A 200 -3.85 17.37 8.01
C TYR A 200 -4.73 17.46 6.77
N TYR A 201 -4.69 16.44 5.91
CA TYR A 201 -5.56 16.37 4.74
C TYR A 201 -7.04 16.44 5.14
N LEU A 202 -7.49 15.57 6.06
CA LEU A 202 -8.89 15.52 6.48
C LEU A 202 -9.34 16.82 7.15
N ALA A 203 -8.53 17.42 8.02
CA ALA A 203 -8.86 18.69 8.68
C ALA A 203 -9.13 19.82 7.67
N ASP A 204 -8.28 19.95 6.64
CA ASP A 204 -8.52 20.92 5.58
C ASP A 204 -9.77 20.60 4.77
N MET A 205 -10.05 19.32 4.52
CA MET A 205 -11.27 18.92 3.84
C MET A 205 -12.52 19.28 4.65
N GLU A 206 -12.52 19.05 5.96
CA GLU A 206 -13.64 19.44 6.84
C GLU A 206 -13.88 20.94 6.80
N ASN A 207 -12.82 21.75 6.82
CA ASN A 207 -12.91 23.20 6.68
C ASN A 207 -13.50 23.62 5.33
N ILE A 208 -13.09 22.97 4.23
CA ILE A 208 -13.60 23.26 2.88
C ILE A 208 -15.08 22.90 2.75
N PHE A 209 -15.51 21.77 3.31
CA PHE A 209 -16.88 21.29 3.19
C PHE A 209 -17.82 21.82 4.28
N GLY A 210 -17.29 22.37 5.38
CA GLY A 210 -18.05 22.76 6.56
C GLY A 210 -18.75 21.58 7.23
N LYS A 211 -18.16 20.37 7.14
CA LYS A 211 -18.78 19.12 7.61
C LYS A 211 -17.76 18.17 8.21
N HIS A 212 -18.19 17.44 9.24
CA HIS A 212 -17.38 16.42 9.89
C HIS A 212 -17.25 15.15 9.02
N ILE A 213 -16.02 14.65 8.87
CA ILE A 213 -15.69 13.42 8.14
C ILE A 213 -15.61 12.26 9.13
N VAL A 214 -16.43 11.24 8.90
CA VAL A 214 -16.48 10.00 9.70
C VAL A 214 -15.78 8.82 9.01
N GLY A 215 -15.41 8.98 7.74
CA GLY A 215 -14.87 7.89 6.92
C GLY A 215 -14.15 8.37 5.68
N PHE A 216 -13.22 7.55 5.19
CA PHE A 216 -12.60 7.77 3.89
C PHE A 216 -12.13 6.46 3.25
N ASP A 217 -12.23 6.40 1.92
CA ASP A 217 -11.72 5.31 1.10
C ASP A 217 -10.68 5.85 0.11
N PHE A 218 -9.50 5.25 0.06
CA PHE A 218 -8.64 5.39 -1.10
C PHE A 218 -9.14 4.50 -2.23
N ARG A 219 -8.77 4.87 -3.46
CA ARG A 219 -9.02 4.04 -4.64
C ARG A 219 -10.51 3.80 -4.90
N ALA A 220 -11.30 4.84 -4.65
CA ALA A 220 -12.74 4.79 -4.82
C ALA A 220 -13.12 4.63 -6.31
N LYS A 221 -13.66 3.46 -6.66
CA LYS A 221 -14.34 3.24 -7.94
C LYS A 221 -15.69 3.96 -7.91
N THR A 222 -15.98 4.75 -8.93
CA THR A 222 -17.29 5.41 -9.08
C THR A 222 -18.07 4.79 -10.24
N PRO A 223 -19.42 4.79 -10.19
CA PRO A 223 -20.25 4.25 -11.28
C PRO A 223 -19.89 4.81 -12.66
N ARG A 224 -19.38 6.05 -12.71
CA ARG A 224 -19.04 6.73 -13.95
C ARG A 224 -17.67 6.33 -14.53
N PHE A 225 -16.71 5.90 -13.70
CA PHE A 225 -15.31 5.79 -14.13
C PHE A 225 -14.61 4.48 -13.77
N GLY A 226 -15.18 3.67 -12.87
CA GLY A 226 -14.65 2.36 -12.52
C GLY A 226 -13.20 2.41 -12.01
N TRP A 227 -12.44 1.37 -12.35
CA TRP A 227 -11.04 1.19 -11.94
C TRP A 227 -10.07 2.20 -12.57
N ALA A 228 -10.20 2.49 -13.87
CA ALA A 228 -9.20 3.25 -14.63
C ALA A 228 -9.00 4.71 -14.18
N LYS A 229 -9.96 5.29 -13.44
CA LYS A 229 -9.82 6.61 -12.81
C LYS A 229 -10.10 6.57 -11.30
N SER A 230 -9.76 5.45 -10.66
CA SER A 230 -10.01 5.24 -9.23
C SER A 230 -9.00 5.92 -8.32
N THR A 231 -7.89 6.50 -8.82
CA THR A 231 -6.83 7.19 -8.04
C THR A 231 -7.33 8.49 -7.39
N LYS A 232 -8.22 8.32 -6.41
CA LYS A 232 -8.99 9.36 -5.75
C LYS A 232 -9.33 8.94 -4.32
N VAL A 233 -9.56 9.93 -3.47
CA VAL A 233 -10.13 9.73 -2.13
C VAL A 233 -11.64 9.98 -2.15
N ARG A 234 -12.41 9.08 -1.54
CA ARG A 234 -13.82 9.31 -1.19
C ARG A 234 -13.90 9.67 0.28
N LEU A 235 -14.66 10.72 0.59
CA LEU A 235 -14.94 11.20 1.94
C LEU A 235 -16.37 10.83 2.32
N HIS A 236 -16.57 10.43 3.58
CA HIS A 236 -17.84 10.03 4.15
C HIS A 236 -18.13 11.00 5.31
N PHE A 237 -19.26 11.70 5.24
CA PHE A 237 -19.61 12.73 6.21
C PHE A 237 -20.64 12.23 7.23
N SER A 238 -20.71 12.90 8.37
CA SER A 238 -21.66 12.58 9.45
C SER A 238 -23.14 12.67 9.04
N ASP A 239 -23.46 13.36 7.95
CA ASP A 239 -24.80 13.45 7.37
C ASP A 239 -25.12 12.32 6.38
N ASN A 240 -24.33 11.23 6.41
CA ASN A 240 -24.39 10.08 5.49
C ASN A 240 -24.14 10.40 4.01
N LYS A 241 -23.71 11.63 3.67
CA LYS A 241 -23.31 11.94 2.30
C LYS A 241 -21.89 11.46 2.04
N MET A 242 -21.64 11.08 0.80
CA MET A 242 -20.32 10.75 0.30
C MET A 242 -19.90 11.76 -0.76
N TYR A 243 -18.63 12.12 -0.76
CA TYR A 243 -18.04 12.96 -1.80
C TYR A 243 -16.81 12.27 -2.39
N THR A 244 -16.67 12.31 -3.71
CA THR A 244 -15.47 11.82 -4.40
C THR A 244 -15.09 12.87 -5.42
N TYR A 245 -13.88 13.41 -5.29
CA TYR A 245 -13.38 14.41 -6.24
C TYR A 245 -13.34 13.86 -7.68
N SER A 246 -13.41 14.77 -8.66
CA SER A 246 -12.93 14.43 -10.00
C SER A 246 -11.43 14.10 -9.95
N TYR A 247 -10.88 13.44 -10.99
CA TYR A 247 -9.45 13.06 -10.95
C TYR A 247 -8.56 14.30 -10.91
N GLU A 248 -9.05 15.37 -11.52
CA GLU A 248 -8.42 16.66 -11.64
C GLU A 248 -8.48 17.48 -10.34
N GLU A 249 -9.44 17.21 -9.47
CA GLU A 249 -9.66 17.97 -8.23
C GLU A 249 -9.21 17.20 -6.97
N ASP A 250 -8.74 15.97 -7.12
CA ASP A 250 -8.17 15.22 -6.00
C ASP A 250 -6.95 15.97 -5.44
N LEU A 251 -6.93 16.17 -4.13
CA LEU A 251 -5.87 16.92 -3.46
C LEU A 251 -4.83 16.00 -2.80
N PHE A 252 -5.11 14.70 -2.66
CA PHE A 252 -4.21 13.78 -1.96
C PHE A 252 -3.15 13.17 -2.90
N PHE A 253 -3.60 12.54 -3.98
CA PHE A 253 -2.75 11.82 -4.93
C PHE A 253 -1.76 12.71 -5.67
N PRO A 254 -2.01 14.01 -5.97
CA PRO A 254 -0.97 14.87 -6.54
C PRO A 254 0.28 14.99 -5.66
N GLY A 255 0.10 15.20 -4.35
CA GLY A 255 1.24 15.26 -3.42
C GLY A 255 1.90 13.90 -3.21
N PHE A 256 1.10 12.84 -3.10
CA PHE A 256 1.58 11.47 -2.93
C PHE A 256 2.39 10.98 -4.15
N ASN A 257 1.88 11.19 -5.37
CA ASN A 257 2.56 10.79 -6.62
C ASN A 257 3.76 11.69 -6.97
N LYS A 258 3.86 12.86 -6.32
CA LYS A 258 5.07 13.70 -6.33
C LYS A 258 6.07 13.31 -5.23
N ASN A 259 5.78 12.26 -4.48
CA ASN A 259 6.61 11.70 -3.43
C ASN A 259 6.93 12.72 -2.33
N LEU A 260 6.06 13.70 -2.08
CA LEU A 260 6.42 14.83 -1.23
C LEU A 260 6.51 14.48 0.25
N PHE A 261 5.76 13.46 0.70
CA PHE A 261 5.56 13.15 2.12
C PHE A 261 5.60 11.63 2.39
N LEU A 262 6.43 10.91 1.63
CA LEU A 262 6.67 9.50 1.90
C LEU A 262 7.61 9.35 3.09
N ARG A 263 7.56 8.17 3.71
CA ARG A 263 8.52 7.76 4.72
C ARG A 263 9.94 7.73 4.13
N GLU A 264 10.96 8.15 4.88
CA GLU A 264 12.34 8.24 4.38
C GLU A 264 12.87 6.92 3.76
N SER A 265 12.55 5.79 4.39
CA SER A 265 12.94 4.46 3.88
C SER A 265 12.33 4.12 2.52
N CYS A 266 11.24 4.76 2.12
CA CYS A 266 10.60 4.51 0.83
C CYS A 266 11.43 5.07 -0.34
N TYR A 267 12.23 6.11 -0.12
CA TYR A 267 13.16 6.64 -1.12
C TYR A 267 14.40 5.75 -1.30
N HIS A 268 14.67 4.88 -0.33
CA HIS A 268 15.80 3.95 -0.31
C HIS A 268 15.32 2.48 -0.32
N CYS A 269 14.13 2.22 -0.86
CA CYS A 269 13.47 0.93 -0.73
C CYS A 269 14.26 -0.22 -1.36
N SER A 270 14.81 -1.10 -0.54
CA SER A 270 15.54 -2.30 -1.01
C SER A 270 14.63 -3.36 -1.63
N TYR A 271 13.31 -3.15 -1.67
CA TYR A 271 12.32 -4.12 -2.16
C TYR A 271 11.67 -3.71 -3.48
N CYS A 272 12.15 -2.65 -4.12
CA CYS A 272 11.84 -2.38 -5.53
C CYS A 272 12.51 -3.44 -6.43
N GLY A 273 11.95 -3.61 -7.64
CA GLY A 273 12.45 -4.57 -8.62
C GLY A 273 11.47 -5.68 -8.94
N THR A 274 11.83 -6.45 -9.97
CA THR A 274 11.11 -7.61 -10.51
C THR A 274 11.37 -8.91 -9.75
N GLN A 275 12.44 -8.94 -8.95
CA GLN A 275 12.70 -10.04 -8.03
C GLN A 275 12.01 -9.75 -6.70
N ARG A 276 11.23 -10.71 -6.20
CA ARG A 276 10.30 -10.51 -5.09
C ARG A 276 10.60 -11.44 -3.91
N VAL A 277 9.99 -11.15 -2.77
CA VAL A 277 10.27 -11.81 -1.46
C VAL A 277 9.11 -12.66 -0.94
N SER A 278 7.95 -12.56 -1.58
CA SER A 278 6.70 -13.24 -1.21
C SER A 278 6.37 -14.32 -2.23
N ASP A 279 5.35 -15.14 -1.97
CA ASP A 279 4.82 -16.08 -2.97
C ASP A 279 4.12 -15.35 -4.13
N PHE A 280 3.44 -14.25 -3.81
CA PHE A 280 2.68 -13.43 -4.75
C PHE A 280 2.94 -11.93 -4.56
N THR A 281 3.09 -11.18 -5.64
CA THR A 281 2.99 -9.71 -5.60
C THR A 281 1.81 -9.24 -6.45
N ALA A 282 0.94 -8.41 -5.89
CA ALA A 282 -0.22 -7.85 -6.61
C ALA A 282 -0.06 -6.34 -6.83
N ALA A 283 -0.37 -5.88 -8.04
CA ALA A 283 -0.34 -4.47 -8.42
C ALA A 283 -1.55 -4.10 -9.30
N ASP A 284 -1.84 -2.82 -9.44
CA ASP A 284 -2.66 -2.33 -10.54
C ASP A 284 -1.92 -2.46 -11.87
N PHE A 285 -2.59 -2.92 -12.92
CA PHE A 285 -1.97 -3.08 -14.22
C PHE A 285 -2.04 -1.82 -15.09
N TRP A 286 -1.44 -0.72 -14.65
CA TRP A 286 -1.51 0.56 -15.38
C TRP A 286 -0.92 0.53 -16.79
N GLY A 287 0.08 -0.33 -17.03
CA GLY A 287 0.80 -0.44 -18.30
C GLY A 287 0.11 -1.30 -19.35
N ILE A 288 -1.08 -1.85 -19.07
CA ILE A 288 -1.81 -2.71 -20.00
C ILE A 288 -2.14 -2.00 -21.31
N ASP A 289 -2.01 -2.71 -22.44
CA ASP A 289 -2.66 -2.29 -23.68
C ASP A 289 -4.17 -2.35 -23.51
N ARG A 290 -4.81 -1.18 -23.47
CA ARG A 290 -6.25 -1.04 -23.28
C ARG A 290 -7.08 -1.65 -24.42
N ASN A 291 -6.49 -1.89 -25.58
CA ASN A 291 -7.17 -2.57 -26.68
C ASN A 291 -7.15 -4.10 -26.53
N SER A 292 -6.31 -4.63 -25.64
CA SER A 292 -6.16 -6.08 -25.42
C SER A 292 -7.21 -6.68 -24.47
N VAL A 293 -8.14 -5.86 -23.96
CA VAL A 293 -9.17 -6.20 -22.98
C VAL A 293 -10.47 -5.44 -23.26
N SER A 294 -11.60 -5.99 -22.82
CA SER A 294 -12.91 -5.35 -23.01
C SER A 294 -13.03 -4.04 -22.21
N LYS A 295 -13.91 -3.14 -22.67
CA LYS A 295 -14.24 -1.90 -21.94
C LYS A 295 -14.80 -2.19 -20.55
N GLU A 296 -15.58 -3.26 -20.43
CA GLU A 296 -16.12 -3.72 -19.16
C GLU A 296 -15.02 -4.17 -18.20
N GLN A 297 -14.04 -4.95 -18.68
CA GLN A 297 -12.94 -5.40 -17.82
C GLN A 297 -12.05 -4.22 -17.37
N LEU A 298 -11.79 -3.25 -18.25
CA LEU A 298 -11.12 -2.00 -17.87
C LEU A 298 -11.90 -1.19 -16.84
N TYR A 299 -13.22 -1.25 -16.88
CA TYR A 299 -14.08 -0.61 -15.88
C TYR A 299 -14.04 -1.37 -14.54
N ASN A 300 -14.12 -2.69 -14.57
CA ASN A 300 -14.16 -3.54 -13.37
C ASN A 300 -12.79 -3.61 -12.66
N GLY A 301 -11.69 -3.66 -13.42
CA GLY A 301 -10.32 -3.57 -12.93
C GLY A 301 -9.46 -4.78 -13.22
N ILE A 302 -8.15 -4.54 -13.34
CA ILE A 302 -7.18 -5.53 -13.80
C ILE A 302 -5.92 -5.43 -12.95
N SER A 303 -5.50 -6.55 -12.39
CA SER A 303 -4.25 -6.63 -11.65
C SER A 303 -3.11 -7.10 -12.53
N LEU A 304 -1.91 -6.58 -12.24
CA LEU A 304 -0.68 -7.26 -12.58
C LEU A 304 -0.36 -8.17 -11.39
N LEU A 305 -0.31 -9.48 -11.64
CA LEU A 305 0.03 -10.51 -10.68
C LEU A 305 1.44 -11.02 -10.99
N LEU A 306 2.32 -10.96 -10.01
CA LEU A 306 3.60 -11.64 -10.05
C LEU A 306 3.50 -12.90 -9.19
N VAL A 307 3.98 -14.01 -9.73
CA VAL A 307 4.11 -15.28 -9.01
C VAL A 307 5.59 -15.59 -8.89
N ASN A 308 6.07 -15.70 -7.65
CA ASN A 308 7.50 -15.60 -7.37
C ASN A 308 8.09 -16.89 -6.80
N THR A 309 7.26 -17.86 -6.40
CA THR A 309 7.70 -19.15 -5.83
C THR A 309 6.98 -20.31 -6.51
N GLU A 310 7.54 -21.52 -6.42
CA GLU A 310 6.85 -22.73 -6.93
C GLU A 310 5.54 -22.99 -6.19
N LYS A 311 5.51 -22.79 -4.86
CA LYS A 311 4.28 -22.82 -4.07
C LYS A 311 3.23 -21.85 -4.61
N GLY A 312 3.65 -20.64 -4.99
CA GLY A 312 2.77 -19.67 -5.66
C GLY A 312 2.24 -20.17 -7.00
N ASN A 313 3.05 -20.87 -7.80
CA ASN A 313 2.60 -21.47 -9.06
C ASN A 313 1.56 -22.56 -8.85
N HIS A 314 1.75 -23.45 -7.85
CA HIS A 314 0.77 -24.46 -7.49
C HIS A 314 -0.56 -23.83 -7.05
N ILE A 315 -0.52 -22.87 -6.12
CA ILE A 315 -1.73 -22.19 -5.65
C ILE A 315 -2.42 -21.41 -6.78
N LYS A 316 -1.67 -20.79 -7.71
CA LYS A 316 -2.25 -20.14 -8.88
C LYS A 316 -3.01 -21.14 -9.76
N ALA A 317 -2.48 -22.35 -9.94
CA ALA A 317 -3.15 -23.41 -10.70
C ALA A 317 -4.46 -23.85 -10.02
N ASP A 318 -4.44 -24.03 -8.70
CA ASP A 318 -5.64 -24.32 -7.89
C ASP A 318 -6.73 -23.25 -8.03
N LEU A 319 -6.35 -21.99 -8.29
CA LEU A 319 -7.27 -20.85 -8.43
C LEU A 319 -7.86 -20.66 -9.83
N SER A 320 -7.53 -21.52 -10.80
CA SER A 320 -7.86 -21.32 -12.22
C SER A 320 -9.37 -21.20 -12.52
N ASP A 321 -10.24 -21.82 -11.71
CA ASP A 321 -11.69 -21.73 -11.87
C ASP A 321 -12.26 -20.35 -11.48
N VAL A 322 -11.60 -19.65 -10.56
CA VAL A 322 -12.09 -18.37 -10.00
C VAL A 322 -11.26 -17.17 -10.45
N LEU A 323 -10.02 -17.40 -10.90
CA LEU A 323 -9.06 -16.37 -11.25
C LEU A 323 -8.57 -16.55 -12.68
N TYR A 324 -9.00 -15.66 -13.57
CA TYR A 324 -8.42 -15.55 -14.89
C TYR A 324 -6.96 -15.08 -14.78
N THR A 325 -6.05 -15.77 -15.46
CA THR A 325 -4.66 -15.33 -15.62
C THR A 325 -4.18 -15.49 -17.05
N ARG A 326 -3.42 -14.51 -17.56
CA ARG A 326 -2.73 -14.57 -18.85
C ARG A 326 -1.30 -14.09 -18.66
N MET A 327 -0.32 -14.90 -19.07
CA MET A 327 1.08 -14.49 -19.00
C MET A 327 1.32 -13.24 -19.85
N VAL A 328 2.18 -12.34 -19.37
CA VAL A 328 2.55 -11.11 -20.07
C VAL A 328 4.06 -10.94 -20.09
N ASP A 329 4.57 -10.36 -21.17
CA ASP A 329 5.98 -10.03 -21.29
C ASP A 329 6.35 -8.89 -20.34
N ALA A 330 7.27 -9.17 -19.43
CA ALA A 330 7.68 -8.26 -18.38
C ALA A 330 8.44 -7.04 -18.94
N GLU A 331 9.34 -7.24 -19.93
CA GLU A 331 10.32 -6.23 -20.34
C GLU A 331 9.64 -4.95 -20.87
N ASN A 332 8.59 -5.12 -21.67
CA ASN A 332 7.88 -4.02 -22.32
C ASN A 332 6.85 -3.31 -21.43
N LEU A 333 6.45 -3.94 -20.32
CA LEU A 333 5.30 -3.53 -19.51
C LEU A 333 5.68 -3.01 -18.12
N ILE A 334 6.85 -3.40 -17.61
CA ILE A 334 7.39 -2.94 -16.33
C ILE A 334 7.48 -1.40 -16.27
N PRO A 335 8.12 -0.70 -17.24
CA PRO A 335 8.30 0.76 -17.15
C PRO A 335 6.97 1.53 -17.22
N LYS A 336 5.96 0.93 -17.85
CA LYS A 336 4.63 1.54 -18.05
C LYS A 336 3.70 1.31 -16.87
N THR A 337 3.98 0.31 -16.03
CA THR A 337 3.09 -0.08 -14.94
C THR A 337 3.40 0.64 -13.64
N SER A 338 4.66 0.60 -13.18
CA SER A 338 5.05 1.22 -11.92
C SER A 338 6.56 1.35 -11.81
N LEU A 339 7.03 2.49 -11.31
CA LEU A 339 8.44 2.71 -10.99
C LEU A 339 8.96 1.72 -9.95
N ALA A 340 8.11 1.23 -9.05
CA ALA A 340 8.50 0.30 -8.00
C ALA A 340 9.00 -1.07 -8.51
N LEU A 341 8.72 -1.42 -9.78
CA LEU A 341 9.28 -2.61 -10.43
C LEU A 341 10.70 -2.40 -10.95
N THR A 342 11.22 -1.18 -10.93
CA THR A 342 12.58 -0.86 -11.40
C THR A 342 13.44 -0.28 -10.29
N ARG A 343 12.96 0.76 -9.58
CA ARG A 343 13.75 1.47 -8.57
C ARG A 343 12.88 2.18 -7.52
N PRO A 344 13.46 2.60 -6.39
CA PRO A 344 12.81 3.50 -5.44
C PRO A 344 12.42 4.84 -6.06
N CYS A 345 11.47 5.51 -5.42
CA CYS A 345 11.08 6.87 -5.76
C CYS A 345 12.20 7.86 -5.42
N ASP A 346 12.33 8.91 -6.23
CA ASP A 346 13.24 10.01 -5.94
C ASP A 346 12.74 10.83 -4.74
N ARG A 347 13.65 11.20 -3.84
CA ARG A 347 13.37 12.08 -2.70
C ARG A 347 13.39 13.55 -3.17
N PRO A 348 12.25 14.26 -3.18
CA PRO A 348 12.21 15.65 -3.60
C PRO A 348 12.79 16.58 -2.52
N LYS A 349 13.34 17.74 -2.89
CA LYS A 349 13.87 18.74 -1.93
C LYS A 349 12.76 19.27 -1.02
N GLU A 350 11.55 19.36 -1.54
CA GLU A 350 10.35 19.78 -0.80
C GLU A 350 10.05 18.89 0.41
N ARG A 351 10.55 17.64 0.42
CA ARG A 351 10.39 16.70 1.53
C ARG A 351 11.01 17.21 2.83
N ASP A 352 12.06 18.04 2.75
CA ASP A 352 12.76 18.60 3.91
C ASP A 352 11.91 19.58 4.71
N ILE A 353 10.96 20.26 4.04
CA ILE A 353 10.19 21.35 4.64
C ILE A 353 8.72 21.04 4.80
N ILE A 354 8.18 20.04 4.08
CA ILE A 354 6.74 19.85 3.95
C ILE A 354 6.01 19.62 5.27
N PHE A 355 6.58 18.86 6.21
CA PHE A 355 5.93 18.56 7.50
C PHE A 355 5.82 19.82 8.38
N SER A 356 6.83 20.69 8.33
CA SER A 356 6.77 22.01 8.99
C SER A 356 5.75 22.93 8.32
N MET A 357 5.61 22.85 6.99
CA MET A 357 4.62 23.64 6.25
C MET A 357 3.19 23.18 6.55
N PHE A 358 2.94 21.88 6.65
CA PHE A 358 1.64 21.37 7.08
C PHE A 358 1.24 21.91 8.46
N ALA A 359 2.17 21.94 9.41
CA ALA A 359 1.91 22.51 10.74
C ALA A 359 1.62 24.02 10.68
N ARG A 360 2.26 24.76 9.76
CA ARG A 360 2.16 26.23 9.67
C ARG A 360 0.93 26.71 8.91
N CYS A 361 0.57 26.07 7.80
CA CYS A 361 -0.49 26.56 6.90
C CYS A 361 -1.44 25.47 6.38
N GLY A 362 -1.48 24.30 7.02
CA GLY A 362 -2.37 23.20 6.60
C GLY A 362 -1.91 22.46 5.35
N TYR A 363 -2.69 21.48 4.94
CA TYR A 363 -2.37 20.56 3.84
C TYR A 363 -2.48 21.21 2.45
N VAL A 364 -3.63 21.81 2.15
CA VAL A 364 -4.00 22.30 0.83
C VAL A 364 -3.14 23.49 0.42
N GLU A 365 -2.96 24.46 1.32
CA GLU A 365 -2.10 25.61 1.06
C GLU A 365 -0.64 25.19 0.86
N THR A 366 -0.16 24.22 1.64
CA THR A 366 1.18 23.65 1.47
C THR A 366 1.36 23.05 0.09
N LEU A 367 0.41 22.23 -0.39
CA LEU A 367 0.49 21.69 -1.75
C LEU A 367 0.45 22.78 -2.82
N HIS A 368 -0.42 23.79 -2.67
CA HIS A 368 -0.47 24.91 -3.62
C HIS A 368 0.87 25.66 -3.71
N LYS A 369 1.59 25.79 -2.59
CA LYS A 369 2.93 26.43 -2.54
C LYS A 369 4.02 25.55 -3.14
N LEU A 370 4.01 24.25 -2.86
CA LEU A 370 5.09 23.32 -3.26
C LEU A 370 4.94 22.78 -4.68
N ILE A 371 3.71 22.60 -5.18
CA ILE A 371 3.46 22.11 -6.54
C ILE A 371 2.49 23.02 -7.34
N PRO A 372 2.74 24.35 -7.40
CA PRO A 372 1.81 25.30 -8.02
C PRO A 372 1.55 24.99 -9.51
N GLN A 373 2.55 24.44 -10.20
CA GLN A 373 2.43 24.07 -11.61
C GLN A 373 1.40 22.96 -11.85
N HIS A 374 1.20 22.06 -10.88
CA HIS A 374 0.14 21.05 -10.95
C HIS A 374 -1.23 21.73 -10.96
N PHE A 375 -1.50 22.59 -9.98
CA PHE A 375 -2.79 23.28 -9.86
C PHE A 375 -3.04 24.27 -11.00
N LYS A 376 -2.02 24.94 -11.53
CA LYS A 376 -2.13 25.76 -12.74
C LYS A 376 -2.57 24.94 -13.95
N LYS A 377 -1.99 23.74 -14.15
CA LYS A 377 -2.40 22.82 -15.23
C LYS A 377 -3.83 22.35 -15.09
N VAL A 378 -4.24 21.99 -13.86
CA VAL A 378 -5.63 21.61 -13.55
C VAL A 378 -6.61 22.74 -13.87
N ARG A 379 -6.34 23.96 -13.38
CA ARG A 379 -7.18 25.14 -13.65
C ARG A 379 -7.29 25.44 -15.15
N LYS A 380 -6.17 25.40 -15.87
CA LYS A 380 -6.15 25.59 -17.33
C LYS A 380 -6.99 24.53 -18.04
N LYS A 381 -6.86 23.25 -17.66
CA LYS A 381 -7.69 22.18 -18.21
C LYS A 381 -9.18 22.45 -17.95
N LYS A 382 -9.56 22.75 -16.70
CA LYS A 382 -10.96 23.02 -16.33
C LYS A 382 -11.55 24.19 -17.13
N TYR A 383 -10.79 25.28 -17.28
CA TYR A 383 -11.19 26.43 -18.09
C TYR A 383 -11.42 26.05 -19.55
N ILE A 384 -10.47 25.36 -20.19
CA ILE A 384 -10.60 24.92 -21.58
C ILE A 384 -11.80 23.97 -21.73
N THR A 385 -11.93 22.96 -20.87
CA THR A 385 -13.06 22.01 -20.89
C THR A 385 -14.41 22.71 -20.71
N THR A 386 -14.46 23.82 -19.96
CA THR A 386 -15.70 24.63 -19.81
C THR A 386 -16.09 25.31 -21.14
N ILE A 387 -15.10 25.74 -21.93
CA ILE A 387 -15.34 26.43 -23.21
C ILE A 387 -15.66 25.44 -24.33
N ILE A 388 -14.88 24.37 -24.49
CA ILE A 388 -14.94 23.47 -25.66
C ILE A 388 -15.46 22.06 -25.35
N GLY A 389 -15.86 21.81 -24.10
CA GLY A 389 -16.27 20.48 -23.64
C GLY A 389 -15.11 19.48 -23.54
N GLU A 390 -15.35 18.34 -22.90
CA GLU A 390 -14.31 17.31 -22.71
C GLU A 390 -13.86 16.69 -24.04
N ARG A 391 -14.80 16.50 -24.99
CA ARG A 391 -14.49 15.98 -26.33
C ARG A 391 -13.60 16.95 -27.11
N GLY A 392 -13.90 18.26 -27.06
CA GLY A 392 -13.08 19.29 -27.67
C GLY A 392 -11.68 19.34 -27.07
N TYR A 393 -11.56 19.21 -25.74
CA TYR A 393 -10.26 19.15 -25.07
C TYR A 393 -9.42 17.94 -25.52
N GLN A 394 -10.02 16.75 -25.66
CA GLN A 394 -9.28 15.57 -26.15
C GLN A 394 -8.79 15.75 -27.59
N LEU A 395 -9.61 16.33 -28.47
CA LEU A 395 -9.20 16.65 -29.85
C LEU A 395 -8.07 17.67 -29.88
N LEU A 396 -8.19 18.77 -29.11
CA LEU A 396 -7.13 19.78 -28.96
C LEU A 396 -5.81 19.14 -28.52
N LYS A 397 -5.88 18.22 -27.56
CA LYS A 397 -4.70 17.49 -27.06
C LYS A 397 -4.06 16.61 -28.13
N MET A 398 -4.84 15.98 -29.01
CA MET A 398 -4.32 15.18 -30.12
C MET A 398 -3.62 16.03 -31.20
N VAL A 399 -4.06 17.28 -31.38
CA VAL A 399 -3.45 18.21 -32.36
C VAL A 399 -2.17 18.83 -31.81
N LEU A 400 -2.13 19.21 -30.53
CA LEU A 400 -0.97 19.87 -29.91
C LEU A 400 0.18 18.92 -29.49
N HIS A 401 -0.04 17.61 -29.52
CA HIS A 401 0.99 16.59 -29.24
C HIS A 401 1.51 15.89 -30.52
N LYS A 402 1.14 16.39 -31.70
CA LYS A 402 1.92 16.25 -32.93
C LYS A 402 2.82 17.48 -33.04
#